data_AF-A0A962X7Z7-F1
#
_entry.id   AF-A0A962X7Z7-F1
#
_cell.length_a   1.000
_cell.length_b   1.000
_cell.length_c   1.000
_cell.angle_alpha   90.00
_cell.angle_beta   90.00
_cell.angle_gamma   90.00
#
_symmetry.space_group_name_H-M   'P 1'
#
loop_
_entity.id
_entity.type
_entity.pdbx_description
1 polymer ?
#
loop_
_entity_poly.entity_id
_entity_poly.type
_entity_poly.pdbx_seq_one_letter_code
_entity_poly.pdbx_strand_id
1 'polypeptide(L)'
;MEDQFFKDFPIVISPTHLVQPLADSPVAVTVIDRELIDAMGVRQIPDLLRRVVGFVVAYESNLVPVVSYHGLNGGYTHRMQVLIDGRSVYDPVFGGVHWATLPLVIEDIERIEVVRGPNAATDGANAFLSTISIITRQAAEDRGTTLQTRIGNNGIRDLYVRQGQTSNRLDYRLSAAFQEDQGVKNRYDHQQVYYLAGRLEARPSADTQVSALMGYKKGEFQYGFEDPTTAPSFGLCFSPHTRPIHDGYAQLRWEHNPNATEQTVFQTYFSELKA
;
A
#
# COMPACT_ATOMS: atom_id res chain seq x y z
N MET A 1 -25.97 23.38 -3.37
CA MET A 1 -25.26 22.95 -4.59
C MET A 1 -23.97 23.76 -4.80
N GLU A 2 -23.83 24.94 -4.18
CA GLU A 2 -22.61 25.77 -4.20
C GLU A 2 -21.48 25.25 -3.28
N ASP A 3 -21.77 24.46 -2.24
CA ASP A 3 -20.75 23.98 -1.28
C ASP A 3 -19.72 22.99 -1.86
N GLN A 4 -20.00 22.35 -3.01
CA GLN A 4 -18.99 21.51 -3.68
C GLN A 4 -17.94 22.32 -4.44
N PHE A 5 -18.26 23.57 -4.80
CA PHE A 5 -17.35 24.44 -5.56
C PHE A 5 -16.27 25.09 -4.68
N PHE A 6 -16.49 25.11 -3.36
CA PHE A 6 -15.57 25.68 -2.36
C PHE A 6 -14.89 24.62 -1.48
N LYS A 7 -14.92 23.34 -1.87
CA LYS A 7 -14.05 22.36 -1.21
C LYS A 7 -12.61 22.71 -1.53
N ASP A 8 -11.81 22.96 -0.50
CA ASP A 8 -10.36 23.07 -0.62
C ASP A 8 -9.84 21.87 -1.41
N PHE A 9 -8.99 22.14 -2.41
CA PHE A 9 -8.38 21.08 -3.20
C PHE A 9 -7.59 20.15 -2.27
N PRO A 10 -7.61 18.82 -2.51
CA PRO A 10 -6.81 17.89 -1.73
C PRO A 10 -5.35 18.34 -1.69
N ILE A 11 -4.72 18.22 -0.53
CA ILE A 11 -3.30 18.47 -0.37
C ILE A 11 -2.54 17.21 -0.78
N VAL A 12 -1.52 17.39 -1.62
CA VAL A 12 -0.67 16.31 -2.13
C VAL A 12 0.80 16.60 -1.81
N ILE A 13 1.60 15.54 -1.72
CA ILE A 13 3.06 15.63 -1.46
C ILE A 13 3.85 14.94 -2.57
N SER A 14 3.32 13.86 -3.14
CA SER A 14 4.06 12.97 -4.04
C SER A 14 4.60 13.60 -5.33
N PRO A 15 3.99 14.65 -5.93
CA PRO A 15 4.53 15.26 -7.15
C PRO A 15 5.92 15.87 -7.00
N THR A 16 6.16 16.54 -5.87
CA THR A 16 7.32 17.42 -5.65
C THR A 16 8.03 17.15 -4.32
N HIS A 17 7.50 16.23 -3.50
CA HIS A 17 7.86 16.04 -2.08
C HIS A 17 7.65 17.28 -1.23
N LEU A 18 6.83 18.22 -1.71
CA LEU A 18 6.40 19.42 -1.01
C LEU A 18 4.89 19.38 -0.79
N VAL A 19 4.44 19.83 0.38
CA VAL A 19 3.01 19.96 0.69
C VAL A 19 2.43 21.06 -0.19
N GLN A 20 1.51 20.71 -1.09
CA GLN A 20 0.88 21.68 -1.99
C GLN A 20 -0.56 21.30 -2.34
N PRO A 21 -1.42 22.28 -2.68
CA PRO A 21 -2.73 22.00 -3.26
C PRO A 21 -2.60 21.20 -4.56
N LEU A 22 -3.53 20.28 -4.80
CA LEU A 22 -3.59 19.51 -6.04
C LEU A 22 -3.65 20.41 -7.29
N ALA A 23 -4.32 21.57 -7.19
CA ALA A 23 -4.43 22.54 -8.28
C ALA A 23 -3.09 23.14 -8.70
N ASP A 24 -2.11 23.16 -7.80
CA ASP A 24 -0.76 23.69 -8.05
C ASP A 24 0.21 22.58 -8.53
N SER A 25 -0.29 21.36 -8.74
CA SER A 25 0.54 20.26 -9.22
C SER A 25 0.99 20.49 -10.67
N PRO A 26 2.31 20.38 -10.96
CA PRO A 26 2.82 20.51 -12.32
C PRO A 26 2.54 19.27 -13.19
N VAL A 27 1.97 18.21 -12.59
CA VAL A 27 1.75 16.89 -13.20
C VAL A 27 0.35 16.36 -12.85
N ALA A 28 -0.14 15.42 -13.64
CA ALA A 28 -1.47 14.86 -13.43
C ALA A 28 -1.48 13.89 -12.24
N VAL A 29 -2.13 14.25 -11.13
CA VAL A 29 -2.24 13.41 -9.94
C VAL A 29 -3.67 12.89 -9.79
N THR A 30 -3.81 11.63 -9.39
CA THR A 30 -5.08 11.08 -8.88
C THR A 30 -4.92 10.78 -7.40
N VAL A 31 -5.86 11.25 -6.59
CA VAL A 31 -5.90 10.95 -5.14
C VAL A 31 -7.05 9.97 -4.89
N ILE A 32 -6.74 8.88 -4.20
CA ILE A 32 -7.72 7.96 -3.62
C ILE A 32 -7.67 8.19 -2.12
N ASP A 33 -8.62 8.98 -1.61
CA ASP A 33 -8.72 9.36 -0.20
C ASP A 33 -9.36 8.27 0.68
N ARG A 34 -9.34 8.48 2.00
CA ARG A 34 -9.81 7.50 2.98
C ARG A 34 -11.27 7.13 2.77
N GLU A 35 -12.10 8.13 2.50
CA GLU A 35 -13.54 7.95 2.26
C GLU A 35 -13.79 7.09 1.01
N LEU A 36 -13.03 7.30 -0.06
CA LEU A 36 -13.14 6.48 -1.27
C LEU A 36 -12.63 5.06 -1.03
N ILE A 37 -11.50 4.88 -0.32
CA ILE A 37 -10.97 3.54 -0.01
C ILE A 37 -12.01 2.75 0.81
N ASP A 38 -12.66 3.38 1.79
CA ASP A 38 -13.73 2.75 2.58
C ASP A 38 -14.95 2.41 1.72
N ALA A 39 -15.38 3.34 0.87
CA ALA A 39 -16.52 3.16 -0.02
C ALA A 39 -16.31 2.06 -1.07
N MET A 40 -15.06 1.82 -1.50
CA MET A 40 -14.74 0.78 -2.49
C MET A 40 -14.91 -0.63 -1.91
N GLY A 41 -14.76 -0.82 -0.60
CA GLY A 41 -14.96 -2.12 0.07
C GLY A 41 -14.04 -3.25 -0.44
N VAL A 42 -12.93 -2.90 -1.10
CA VAL A 42 -11.98 -3.86 -1.66
C VAL A 42 -11.06 -4.42 -0.58
N ARG A 43 -10.50 -5.61 -0.82
CA ARG A 43 -9.60 -6.31 0.12
C ARG A 43 -8.12 -6.20 -0.25
N GLN A 44 -7.80 -5.85 -1.50
CA GLN A 44 -6.43 -5.79 -2.01
C GLN A 44 -6.07 -4.41 -2.57
N ILE A 45 -4.86 -3.93 -2.24
CA ILE A 45 -4.36 -2.61 -2.63
C ILE A 45 -4.42 -2.41 -4.16
N PRO A 46 -4.03 -3.38 -5.02
CA PRO A 46 -4.16 -3.26 -6.46
C PRO A 46 -5.55 -2.89 -6.95
N ASP A 47 -6.61 -3.37 -6.29
CA ASP A 47 -7.98 -3.07 -6.72
C ASP A 47 -8.35 -1.59 -6.55
N LEU A 48 -7.71 -0.87 -5.61
CA LEU A 48 -7.87 0.58 -5.48
C LEU A 48 -7.39 1.29 -6.75
N LEU A 49 -6.31 0.80 -7.36
CA LEU A 49 -5.72 1.40 -8.55
C LEU A 49 -6.59 1.26 -9.79
N ARG A 50 -7.61 0.38 -9.79
CA ARG A 50 -8.63 0.32 -10.86
C ARG A 50 -9.39 1.64 -11.02
N ARG A 51 -9.42 2.48 -9.97
CA ARG A 51 -10.07 3.79 -10.02
C ARG A 51 -9.24 4.86 -10.71
N VAL A 52 -7.95 4.60 -10.92
CA VAL A 52 -7.03 5.53 -11.59
C VAL A 52 -7.14 5.35 -13.10
N VAL A 53 -7.41 6.45 -13.81
CA VAL A 53 -7.51 6.42 -15.28
C VAL A 53 -6.18 5.96 -15.88
N GLY A 54 -6.23 4.97 -16.78
CA GLY A 54 -5.07 4.41 -17.48
C GLY A 54 -4.46 3.19 -16.79
N PHE A 55 -4.84 2.88 -15.55
CA PHE A 55 -4.45 1.66 -14.87
C PHE A 55 -5.25 0.46 -15.35
N VAL A 56 -4.56 -0.66 -15.50
CA VAL A 56 -5.11 -1.99 -15.74
C VAL A 56 -4.63 -2.88 -14.59
N VAL A 57 -5.57 -3.45 -13.86
CA VAL A 57 -5.32 -4.41 -12.79
C VAL A 57 -5.92 -5.73 -13.22
N ALA A 58 -5.06 -6.70 -13.48
CA ALA A 58 -5.40 -8.07 -13.82
C ALA A 58 -4.90 -9.02 -12.74
N TYR A 59 -5.32 -10.27 -12.80
CA TYR A 59 -4.96 -11.30 -11.85
C TYR A 59 -4.60 -12.57 -12.60
N GLU A 60 -3.40 -13.11 -12.35
CA GLU A 60 -3.02 -14.44 -12.85
C GLU A 60 -3.72 -15.54 -12.03
N SER A 61 -3.83 -15.31 -10.72
CA SER A 61 -4.65 -16.03 -9.73
C SER A 61 -5.16 -15.05 -8.67
N ASN A 62 -6.02 -15.49 -7.73
CA ASN A 62 -6.59 -14.65 -6.66
C ASN A 62 -5.57 -13.75 -5.92
N LEU A 63 -4.31 -14.18 -5.82
CA LEU A 63 -3.23 -13.46 -5.13
C LEU A 63 -2.02 -13.10 -5.98
N VAL A 64 -2.11 -13.18 -7.31
CA VAL A 64 -1.02 -12.71 -8.18
C VAL A 64 -1.57 -11.59 -9.05
N PRO A 65 -1.71 -10.38 -8.48
CA PRO A 65 -2.15 -9.21 -9.22
C PRO A 65 -1.04 -8.71 -10.15
N VAL A 66 -1.44 -8.38 -11.37
CA VAL A 66 -0.61 -7.68 -12.35
C VAL A 66 -1.16 -6.28 -12.48
N VAL A 67 -0.38 -5.30 -12.04
CA VAL A 67 -0.73 -3.87 -12.09
C VAL A 67 0.07 -3.21 -13.18
N SER A 68 -0.61 -2.43 -14.03
CA SER A 68 -0.02 -1.83 -15.22
C SER A 68 -0.60 -0.45 -15.49
N TYR A 69 0.23 0.50 -15.92
CA TYR A 69 -0.22 1.78 -16.48
C TYR A 69 0.00 1.77 -18.00
N HIS A 70 -1.06 2.03 -18.78
CA HIS A 70 -1.07 1.98 -20.26
C HIS A 70 -0.67 0.65 -20.90
N GLY A 71 -0.91 -0.49 -20.23
CA GLY A 71 -0.94 -1.81 -20.88
C GLY A 71 0.42 -2.41 -21.28
N LEU A 72 1.54 -1.75 -21.02
CA LEU A 72 2.89 -2.22 -21.36
C LEU A 72 3.52 -3.01 -20.22
N ASN A 73 3.12 -4.26 -19.94
CA ASN A 73 3.71 -5.02 -18.83
C ASN A 73 3.76 -6.56 -19.02
N GLY A 74 4.72 -7.19 -18.34
CA GLY A 74 4.71 -8.62 -17.98
C GLY A 74 4.09 -8.82 -16.58
N GLY A 75 4.24 -10.00 -15.98
CA GLY A 75 3.67 -10.31 -14.65
C GLY A 75 4.15 -9.36 -13.53
N TYR A 76 5.33 -8.77 -13.68
CA TYR A 76 5.84 -7.69 -12.83
C TYR A 76 6.15 -6.45 -13.68
N THR A 77 5.80 -5.27 -13.15
CA THR A 77 6.00 -3.97 -13.83
C THR A 77 7.25 -3.27 -13.32
N HIS A 78 8.24 -3.10 -14.20
CA HIS A 78 9.51 -2.42 -13.88
C HIS A 78 9.48 -0.91 -14.18
N ARG A 79 8.31 -0.35 -14.51
CA ARG A 79 8.17 1.04 -15.01
C ARG A 79 7.27 1.91 -14.16
N MET A 80 6.92 1.43 -12.97
CA MET A 80 6.17 2.19 -11.98
C MET A 80 6.92 2.14 -10.66
N GLN A 81 7.13 3.30 -10.06
CA GLN A 81 7.68 3.40 -8.72
C GLN A 81 6.55 3.30 -7.71
N VAL A 82 6.72 2.49 -6.66
CA VAL A 82 5.75 2.38 -5.57
C VAL A 82 6.44 2.69 -4.26
N LEU A 83 5.89 3.67 -3.55
CA LEU A 83 6.37 4.15 -2.27
C LEU A 83 5.30 3.87 -1.20
N ILE A 84 5.72 3.38 -0.03
CA ILE A 84 4.89 3.34 1.17
C ILE A 84 5.57 4.22 2.21
N ASP A 85 4.94 5.32 2.61
CA ASP A 85 5.53 6.33 3.51
C ASP A 85 6.95 6.76 3.09
N GLY A 86 7.13 6.97 1.77
CA GLY A 86 8.41 7.37 1.17
C GLY A 86 9.44 6.25 0.98
N ARG A 87 9.15 5.01 1.41
CA ARG A 87 10.03 3.85 1.20
C ARG A 87 9.64 3.10 -0.07
N SER A 88 10.62 2.86 -0.95
CA SER A 88 10.44 2.00 -2.13
C SER A 88 10.13 0.57 -1.71
N VAL A 89 9.05 0.00 -2.27
CA VAL A 89 8.72 -1.43 -2.15
C VAL A 89 9.02 -2.21 -3.44
N TYR A 90 9.88 -1.64 -4.27
CA TYR A 90 10.37 -2.27 -5.48
C TYR A 90 11.35 -3.40 -5.14
N ASP A 91 11.10 -4.58 -5.67
CA ASP A 91 11.97 -5.75 -5.59
C ASP A 91 12.92 -5.77 -6.82
N PRO A 92 14.24 -5.65 -6.62
CA PRO A 92 15.21 -5.65 -7.70
C PRO A 92 15.40 -7.05 -8.35
N VAL A 93 15.04 -8.14 -7.68
CA VAL A 93 15.17 -9.51 -8.20
C VAL A 93 14.16 -9.76 -9.31
N PHE A 94 12.91 -9.33 -9.12
CA PHE A 94 11.83 -9.53 -10.10
C PHE A 94 11.57 -8.30 -10.96
N GLY A 95 12.11 -7.14 -10.58
CA GLY A 95 11.93 -5.90 -11.31
C GLY A 95 10.49 -5.39 -11.21
N GLY A 96 9.97 -5.26 -10.00
CA GLY A 96 8.60 -4.77 -9.78
C GLY A 96 8.16 -4.88 -8.33
N VAL A 97 6.84 -4.87 -8.10
CA VAL A 97 6.26 -4.94 -6.76
C VAL A 97 5.53 -6.26 -6.56
N HIS A 98 5.86 -6.97 -5.48
CA HIS A 98 5.12 -8.12 -5.00
C HIS A 98 3.93 -7.66 -4.17
N TRP A 99 2.88 -7.18 -4.82
CA TRP A 99 1.69 -6.64 -4.16
C TRP A 99 1.09 -7.58 -3.10
N ALA A 100 1.14 -8.88 -3.36
CA ALA A 100 0.60 -9.91 -2.48
C ALA A 100 1.44 -10.14 -1.22
N THR A 101 2.70 -9.72 -1.18
CA THR A 101 3.57 -9.90 0.00
C THR A 101 3.64 -8.66 0.86
N LEU A 102 3.20 -7.50 0.35
CA LEU A 102 3.28 -6.22 1.05
C LEU A 102 2.75 -6.32 2.49
N PRO A 103 3.55 -5.96 3.51
CA PRO A 103 3.14 -5.99 4.90
C PRO A 103 2.32 -4.75 5.28
N LEU A 104 1.23 -4.52 4.55
CA LEU A 104 0.31 -3.40 4.71
C LEU A 104 -1.13 -3.86 4.47
N VAL A 105 -2.02 -3.48 5.38
CA VAL A 105 -3.46 -3.69 5.26
C VAL A 105 -4.16 -2.42 4.79
N ILE A 106 -5.27 -2.55 4.06
CA ILE A 106 -5.98 -1.39 3.49
C ILE A 106 -6.54 -0.48 4.58
N GLU A 107 -6.93 -1.06 5.70
CA GLU A 107 -7.46 -0.36 6.87
C GLU A 107 -6.43 0.63 7.47
N ASP A 108 -5.14 0.44 7.19
CA ASP A 108 -4.03 1.28 7.68
C ASP A 108 -3.62 2.39 6.71
N ILE A 109 -4.21 2.44 5.51
CA ILE A 109 -3.92 3.44 4.49
C ILE A 109 -4.72 4.70 4.79
N GLU A 110 -4.11 5.88 4.69
CA GLU A 110 -4.86 7.13 4.72
C GLU A 110 -5.32 7.49 3.32
N ARG A 111 -4.38 7.50 2.37
CA ARG A 111 -4.67 7.78 0.97
C ARG A 111 -3.61 7.20 0.05
N ILE A 112 -3.95 7.13 -1.23
CA ILE A 112 -3.02 6.80 -2.30
C ILE A 112 -2.95 7.98 -3.26
N GLU A 113 -1.76 8.49 -3.50
CA GLU A 113 -1.48 9.52 -4.49
C GLU A 113 -0.79 8.87 -5.69
N VAL A 114 -1.39 8.99 -6.87
CA VAL A 114 -0.83 8.45 -8.12
C VAL A 114 -0.45 9.59 -9.05
N VAL A 115 0.86 9.80 -9.19
CA VAL A 115 1.44 10.70 -10.18
C VAL A 115 1.49 9.97 -11.51
N ARG A 116 0.74 10.47 -12.50
CA ARG A 116 0.62 9.87 -13.83
C ARG A 116 1.56 10.56 -14.80
N GLY A 117 2.58 9.82 -15.22
CA GLY A 117 3.66 10.32 -16.08
C GLY A 117 5.04 10.16 -15.44
N PRO A 118 6.11 10.49 -16.19
CA PRO A 118 7.48 10.37 -15.70
C PRO A 118 7.74 11.28 -14.49
N ASN A 119 8.32 10.73 -13.41
CA ASN A 119 8.75 11.48 -12.22
C ASN A 119 10.11 11.01 -11.67
N ALA A 120 11.00 10.52 -12.54
CA ALA A 120 12.26 9.93 -12.13
C ALA A 120 13.22 10.89 -11.40
N ALA A 121 13.09 12.21 -11.64
CA ALA A 121 13.86 13.22 -10.94
C ALA A 121 13.54 13.26 -9.43
N THR A 122 12.31 12.92 -9.06
CA THR A 122 11.79 13.01 -7.70
C THR A 122 11.77 11.65 -7.01
N ASP A 123 11.28 10.61 -7.73
CA ASP A 123 11.01 9.29 -7.15
C ASP A 123 11.98 8.19 -7.60
N GLY A 124 12.95 8.53 -8.45
CA GLY A 124 14.02 7.63 -8.89
C GLY A 124 13.70 6.82 -10.16
N ALA A 125 14.63 5.93 -10.53
CA ALA A 125 14.73 5.36 -11.87
C ALA A 125 13.50 4.56 -12.36
N ASN A 126 12.68 4.01 -11.46
CA ASN A 126 11.50 3.22 -11.86
C ASN A 126 10.27 4.09 -12.15
N ALA A 127 10.28 5.39 -11.80
CA ALA A 127 9.16 6.31 -12.02
C ALA A 127 9.07 6.78 -13.48
N PHE A 128 9.06 5.83 -14.41
CA PHE A 128 9.04 6.09 -15.85
C PHE A 128 7.62 6.35 -16.37
N LEU A 129 6.66 5.51 -15.98
CA LEU A 129 5.26 5.62 -16.38
C LEU A 129 4.39 6.29 -15.31
N SER A 130 4.65 6.01 -14.04
CA SER A 130 3.92 6.59 -12.90
C SER A 130 4.66 6.38 -11.58
N THR A 131 4.32 7.22 -10.59
CA THR A 131 4.62 6.97 -9.17
C THR A 131 3.33 6.72 -8.42
N ILE A 132 3.29 5.66 -7.62
CA ILE A 132 2.21 5.34 -6.68
C ILE A 132 2.77 5.54 -5.27
N SER A 133 2.23 6.52 -4.55
CA SER A 133 2.61 6.81 -3.17
C SER A 133 1.45 6.42 -2.27
N ILE A 134 1.70 5.48 -1.36
CA ILE A 134 0.74 5.01 -0.38
C ILE A 134 1.13 5.66 0.95
N ILE A 135 0.24 6.49 1.48
CA ILE A 135 0.44 7.19 2.75
C ILE A 135 -0.37 6.46 3.81
N THR A 136 0.27 6.04 4.90
CA THR A 136 -0.43 5.39 6.02
C THR A 136 -0.98 6.41 7.00
N ARG A 137 -2.00 6.01 7.75
CA ARG A 137 -2.67 6.86 8.74
C ARG A 137 -1.70 7.31 9.83
N GLN A 138 -1.78 8.59 10.20
CA GLN A 138 -0.94 9.13 11.27
C GLN A 138 -1.40 8.59 12.62
N ALA A 139 -0.48 8.42 13.57
CA ALA A 139 -0.86 7.88 14.88
C ALA A 139 -1.76 8.86 15.65
N ALA A 140 -1.61 10.16 15.40
CA ALA A 140 -2.42 11.23 15.99
C ALA A 140 -3.91 11.17 15.60
N GLU A 141 -4.23 10.66 14.40
CA GLU A 141 -5.61 10.58 13.87
C GLU A 141 -6.37 9.37 14.42
N ASP A 142 -5.65 8.42 15.02
CA ASP A 142 -6.14 7.08 15.34
C ASP A 142 -6.22 6.84 16.86
N ARG A 143 -7.15 7.50 17.54
CA ARG A 143 -7.38 7.29 18.99
C ARG A 143 -8.28 6.07 19.26
N GLY A 144 -8.00 5.36 20.36
CA GLY A 144 -8.86 4.30 20.88
C GLY A 144 -8.68 2.96 20.17
N THR A 145 -9.65 2.07 20.37
CA THR A 145 -9.65 0.72 19.80
C THR A 145 -10.63 0.66 18.63
N THR A 146 -10.22 0.08 17.50
CA THR A 146 -11.10 -0.30 16.40
C THR A 146 -11.07 -1.80 16.23
N LEU A 147 -12.25 -2.38 16.08
CA LEU A 147 -12.44 -3.78 15.71
C LEU A 147 -13.29 -3.81 14.44
N GLN A 148 -12.78 -4.45 13.39
CA GLN A 148 -13.51 -4.66 12.15
C GLN A 148 -13.48 -6.14 11.80
N THR A 149 -14.60 -6.63 11.28
CA THR A 149 -14.69 -7.99 10.75
C THR A 149 -15.35 -7.94 9.38
N ARG A 150 -14.92 -8.83 8.49
CA ARG A 150 -15.49 -9.01 7.16
C ARG A 150 -15.81 -10.48 6.97
N ILE A 151 -17.04 -10.79 6.57
CA ILE A 151 -17.46 -12.14 6.19
C ILE A 151 -18.08 -12.03 4.81
N GLY A 152 -17.73 -12.94 3.91
CA GLY A 152 -18.22 -12.89 2.53
C GLY A 152 -18.25 -14.24 1.84
N ASN A 153 -18.55 -14.20 0.55
CA ASN A 153 -18.56 -15.38 -0.31
C ASN A 153 -17.16 -16.02 -0.39
N ASN A 154 -17.11 -17.26 -0.88
CA ASN A 154 -15.86 -18.03 -1.02
C ASN A 154 -15.05 -18.13 0.29
N GLY A 155 -15.74 -18.19 1.42
CA GLY A 155 -15.10 -18.37 2.72
C GLY A 155 -14.30 -17.15 3.21
N ILE A 156 -14.57 -15.95 2.69
CA ILE A 156 -13.93 -14.71 3.18
C ILE A 156 -14.20 -14.55 4.68
N ARG A 157 -13.12 -14.44 5.44
CA ARG A 157 -13.12 -14.18 6.88
C ARG A 157 -11.94 -13.28 7.23
N ASP A 158 -12.24 -12.02 7.51
CA ASP A 158 -11.22 -11.05 7.93
C ASP A 158 -11.52 -10.56 9.35
N LEU A 159 -10.45 -10.29 10.07
CA LEU A 159 -10.44 -9.63 11.37
C LEU A 159 -9.36 -8.57 11.35
N TYR A 160 -9.70 -7.35 11.73
CA TYR A 160 -8.75 -6.25 11.91
C TYR A 160 -8.97 -5.64 13.30
N VAL A 161 -7.86 -5.51 14.03
CA VAL A 161 -7.82 -4.88 15.35
C VAL A 161 -6.78 -3.79 15.32
N ARG A 162 -7.14 -2.61 15.79
CA ARG A 162 -6.24 -1.48 15.95
C ARG A 162 -6.40 -0.89 17.33
N GLN A 163 -5.28 -0.56 17.95
CA GLN A 163 -5.23 0.28 19.14
C GLN A 163 -4.34 1.47 18.83
N GLY A 164 -4.82 2.68 19.10
CA GLY A 164 -3.96 3.85 19.10
C GLY A 164 -4.26 4.77 20.26
N GLN A 165 -3.28 5.62 20.54
CA GLN A 165 -3.34 6.59 21.61
C GLN A 165 -2.56 7.81 21.18
N THR A 166 -3.11 8.97 21.53
CA THR A 166 -2.47 10.25 21.30
C THR A 166 -2.17 10.95 22.61
N SER A 167 -1.05 11.67 22.67
CA SER A 167 -0.64 12.51 23.79
C SER A 167 0.16 13.72 23.28
N ASN A 168 0.51 14.64 24.19
CA ASN A 168 1.23 15.85 23.80
C ASN A 168 2.63 15.59 23.19
N ARG A 169 3.30 14.49 23.55
CA ARG A 169 4.69 14.21 23.13
C ARG A 169 4.86 12.88 22.40
N LEU A 170 3.86 12.01 22.42
CA LEU A 170 3.95 10.67 21.87
C LEU A 170 2.57 10.21 21.39
N ASP A 171 2.49 9.87 20.13
CA ASP A 171 1.37 9.16 19.53
C ASP A 171 1.83 7.77 19.12
N TYR A 172 0.97 6.77 19.30
CA TYR A 172 1.24 5.43 18.81
C TYR A 172 0.00 4.78 18.22
N ARG A 173 0.24 3.87 17.29
CA ARG A 173 -0.77 3.04 16.64
C ARG A 173 -0.19 1.64 16.45
N LEU A 174 -0.93 0.64 16.90
CA LEU A 174 -0.63 -0.78 16.72
C LEU A 174 -1.82 -1.41 16.02
N SER A 175 -1.57 -2.18 14.96
CA SER A 175 -2.59 -2.91 14.22
C SER A 175 -2.20 -4.38 14.07
N ALA A 176 -3.21 -5.23 14.12
CA ALA A 176 -3.11 -6.65 13.82
C ALA A 176 -4.27 -7.04 12.92
N ALA A 177 -4.01 -7.86 11.92
CA ALA A 177 -5.06 -8.34 11.03
C ALA A 177 -4.88 -9.81 10.68
N PHE A 178 -6.00 -10.45 10.38
CA PHE A 178 -6.11 -11.78 9.82
C PHE A 178 -7.01 -11.70 8.60
N GLN A 179 -6.59 -12.31 7.49
CA GLN A 179 -7.39 -12.44 6.28
C GLN A 179 -7.32 -13.89 5.79
N GLU A 180 -8.49 -14.44 5.47
CA GLU A 180 -8.65 -15.79 4.92
C GLU A 180 -9.69 -15.78 3.81
N ASP A 181 -9.46 -16.57 2.76
CA ASP A 181 -10.50 -17.02 1.83
C ASP A 181 -10.14 -18.32 1.13
N GLN A 182 -11.14 -18.96 0.55
CA GLN A 182 -11.05 -20.24 -0.16
C GLN A 182 -10.81 -20.07 -1.66
N GLY A 183 -10.40 -18.87 -2.10
CA GLY A 183 -10.11 -18.63 -3.51
C GLY A 183 -11.34 -18.62 -4.41
N VAL A 184 -11.14 -18.98 -5.68
CA VAL A 184 -12.22 -19.06 -6.67
C VAL A 184 -12.39 -20.49 -7.19
N LYS A 185 -13.60 -20.82 -7.66
CA LYS A 185 -13.93 -22.17 -8.12
C LYS A 185 -12.95 -22.65 -9.22
N ASN A 186 -12.50 -23.91 -9.13
CA ASN A 186 -11.55 -24.56 -10.03
C ASN A 186 -10.14 -23.95 -10.02
N ARG A 187 -9.79 -23.17 -9.00
CA ARG A 187 -8.43 -22.66 -8.78
C ARG A 187 -7.91 -23.15 -7.44
N TYR A 188 -6.62 -23.43 -7.39
CA TYR A 188 -5.92 -23.76 -6.16
C TYR A 188 -5.30 -22.46 -5.63
N ASP A 189 -6.14 -21.60 -5.04
CA ASP A 189 -5.76 -20.24 -4.66
C ASP A 189 -6.36 -19.72 -3.34
N HIS A 190 -6.54 -20.64 -2.39
CA HIS A 190 -6.79 -20.32 -0.98
C HIS A 190 -5.68 -19.45 -0.38
N GLN A 191 -6.06 -18.59 0.56
CA GLN A 191 -5.11 -17.78 1.32
C GLN A 191 -5.42 -17.73 2.80
N GLN A 192 -4.35 -17.64 3.59
CA GLN A 192 -4.43 -17.34 5.01
C GLN A 192 -3.22 -16.52 5.43
N VAL A 193 -3.46 -15.27 5.84
CA VAL A 193 -2.39 -14.32 6.15
C VAL A 193 -2.68 -13.54 7.42
N TYR A 194 -1.60 -13.20 8.11
CA TYR A 194 -1.56 -12.43 9.35
C TYR A 194 -0.69 -11.20 9.13
N TYR A 195 -1.13 -10.07 9.67
CA TYR A 195 -0.44 -8.80 9.62
C TYR A 195 -0.22 -8.27 11.03
N LEU A 196 0.93 -7.65 11.24
CA LEU A 196 1.23 -6.83 12.40
C LEU A 196 1.87 -5.54 11.92
N ALA A 197 1.39 -4.40 12.39
CA ALA A 197 1.98 -3.11 12.09
C ALA A 197 2.04 -2.22 13.34
N GLY A 198 3.05 -1.35 13.35
CA GLY A 198 3.29 -0.41 14.43
C GLY A 198 3.76 0.92 13.87
N ARG A 199 3.21 2.00 14.40
CA ARG A 199 3.63 3.37 14.14
C ARG A 199 3.76 4.10 15.46
N LEU A 200 4.90 4.75 15.67
CA LEU A 200 5.20 5.57 16.84
C LEU A 200 5.69 6.93 16.36
N GLU A 201 5.14 7.99 16.90
CA GLU A 201 5.47 9.37 16.56
C GLU A 201 5.73 10.16 17.84
N ALA A 202 6.99 10.44 18.11
CA ALA A 202 7.44 11.22 19.25
C ALA A 202 7.75 12.66 18.82
N ARG A 203 7.42 13.61 19.68
CA ARG A 203 7.75 15.04 19.55
C ARG A 203 8.56 15.46 20.78
N PRO A 204 9.89 15.19 20.83
CA PRO A 204 10.72 15.52 21.98
C PRO A 204 10.75 17.04 22.29
N SER A 205 10.65 17.86 21.25
CA SER A 205 10.59 19.32 21.29
C SER A 205 9.62 19.83 20.21
N ALA A 206 9.34 21.14 20.19
CA ALA A 206 8.40 21.75 19.24
C ALA A 206 8.89 21.74 17.78
N ASP A 207 10.19 21.61 17.58
CA ASP A 207 10.90 21.65 16.31
C ASP A 207 11.42 20.27 15.86
N THR A 208 11.18 19.21 16.64
CA THR A 208 11.75 17.88 16.36
C THR A 208 10.68 16.80 16.44
N GLN A 209 10.61 15.97 15.39
CA GLN A 209 9.75 14.80 15.34
C GLN A 209 10.58 13.55 15.02
N VAL A 210 10.27 12.47 15.73
CA VAL A 210 10.83 11.14 15.46
C VAL A 210 9.69 10.19 15.18
N SER A 211 9.73 9.51 14.05
CA SER A 211 8.76 8.51 13.66
C SER A 211 9.43 7.16 13.44
N ALA A 212 8.85 6.13 14.04
CA ALA A 212 9.26 4.74 13.86
C ALA A 212 8.07 3.95 13.33
N LEU A 213 8.26 3.27 12.20
CA LEU A 213 7.26 2.44 11.55
C LEU A 213 7.79 1.02 11.45
N MET A 214 6.91 0.05 11.61
CA MET A 214 7.18 -1.35 11.35
C MET A 214 5.95 -2.02 10.77
N GLY A 215 6.18 -3.01 9.92
CA GLY A 215 5.13 -3.88 9.40
C GLY A 215 5.68 -5.28 9.18
N TYR A 216 4.84 -6.27 9.39
CA TYR A 216 5.16 -7.67 9.19
C TYR A 216 3.94 -8.39 8.65
N LYS A 217 4.15 -9.21 7.63
CA LYS A 217 3.16 -10.13 7.07
C LYS A 217 3.71 -11.54 7.11
N LYS A 218 2.88 -12.47 7.57
CA LYS A 218 3.17 -13.89 7.56
C LYS A 218 1.94 -14.67 7.12
N GLY A 219 2.14 -15.72 6.34
CA GLY A 219 1.06 -16.65 6.03
C GLY A 219 1.43 -17.56 4.90
N GLU A 220 0.41 -18.00 4.18
CA GLU A 220 0.58 -18.80 2.99
C GLU A 220 -0.51 -18.48 1.98
N PHE A 221 -0.17 -18.70 0.71
CA PHE A 221 -1.15 -18.73 -0.36
C PHE A 221 -0.91 -19.90 -1.28
N GLN A 222 -1.99 -20.36 -1.86
CA GLN A 222 -1.97 -21.39 -2.87
C GLN A 222 -1.92 -20.77 -4.25
N TYR A 223 -1.27 -21.46 -5.18
CA TYR A 223 -1.23 -21.07 -6.58
C TYR A 223 -1.29 -22.29 -7.48
N GLY A 224 -2.19 -22.25 -8.47
CA GLY A 224 -2.33 -23.28 -9.50
C GLY A 224 -3.79 -23.57 -9.83
N PHE A 225 -4.00 -24.73 -10.45
CA PHE A 225 -5.33 -25.25 -10.80
C PHE A 225 -5.59 -26.53 -10.00
N GLU A 226 -6.82 -26.66 -9.48
CA GLU A 226 -7.24 -27.91 -8.81
C GLU A 226 -7.23 -29.09 -9.79
N ASP A 227 -7.70 -28.84 -11.01
CA ASP A 227 -7.62 -29.76 -12.15
C ASP A 227 -6.73 -29.13 -13.25
N PRO A 228 -5.52 -29.68 -13.50
CA PRO A 228 -4.60 -29.17 -14.52
C PRO A 228 -5.19 -29.12 -15.94
N THR A 229 -6.25 -29.88 -16.24
CA THR A 229 -6.92 -29.85 -17.55
C THR A 229 -7.81 -28.63 -17.75
N THR A 230 -8.16 -27.93 -16.67
CA THR A 230 -8.93 -26.67 -16.70
C THR A 230 -8.05 -25.44 -16.93
N ALA A 231 -6.73 -25.61 -16.95
CA ALA A 231 -5.80 -24.54 -17.24
C ALA A 231 -5.94 -24.06 -18.70
N PRO A 232 -5.75 -22.76 -18.97
CA PRO A 232 -5.83 -22.22 -20.32
C PRO A 232 -4.79 -22.86 -21.24
N SER A 233 -5.16 -23.06 -22.50
CA SER A 233 -4.43 -23.85 -23.52
C SER A 233 -3.03 -23.32 -23.89
N PHE A 234 -2.59 -22.20 -23.30
CA PHE A 234 -1.29 -21.58 -23.53
C PHE A 234 -0.15 -22.15 -22.67
N GLY A 235 -0.34 -23.31 -22.02
CA GLY A 235 0.76 -24.13 -21.49
C GLY A 235 1.39 -23.67 -20.17
N LEU A 236 0.83 -22.64 -19.51
CA LEU A 236 1.21 -22.24 -18.15
C LEU A 236 0.34 -22.99 -17.13
N CYS A 237 0.36 -24.32 -17.16
CA CYS A 237 -0.28 -25.14 -16.13
C CYS A 237 0.64 -25.19 -14.91
N PHE A 238 0.47 -24.26 -13.98
CA PHE A 238 1.17 -24.36 -12.70
C PHE A 238 0.50 -25.44 -11.86
N SER A 239 1.25 -26.51 -11.56
CA SER A 239 0.83 -27.52 -10.60
C SER A 239 0.43 -26.85 -9.27
N PRO A 240 -0.63 -27.33 -8.61
CA PRO A 240 -1.06 -26.78 -7.33
C PRO A 240 0.07 -26.85 -6.31
N HIS A 241 0.44 -25.71 -5.74
CA HIS A 241 1.44 -25.60 -4.69
C HIS A 241 1.11 -24.49 -3.72
N THR A 242 1.58 -24.66 -2.48
CA THR A 242 1.47 -23.65 -1.42
C THR A 242 2.79 -22.90 -1.32
N ARG A 243 2.72 -21.57 -1.22
CA ARG A 243 3.88 -20.70 -0.99
C ARG A 243 3.74 -20.00 0.36
N PRO A 244 4.72 -20.11 1.25
CA PRO A 244 4.75 -19.28 2.44
C PRO A 244 5.03 -17.81 2.05
N ILE A 245 4.46 -16.89 2.81
CA ILE A 245 4.75 -15.46 2.73
C ILE A 245 5.39 -15.05 4.04
N HIS A 246 6.56 -14.41 3.94
CA HIS A 246 7.18 -13.69 5.04
C HIS A 246 7.76 -12.38 4.51
N ASP A 247 7.18 -11.25 4.90
CA ASP A 247 7.67 -9.94 4.52
C ASP A 247 7.64 -9.02 5.74
N GLY A 248 8.65 -8.20 5.91
CA GLY A 248 8.71 -7.26 7.01
C GLY A 248 9.57 -6.05 6.71
N TYR A 249 9.27 -4.96 7.40
CA TYR A 249 10.08 -3.76 7.36
C TYR A 249 10.14 -3.06 8.71
N ALA A 250 11.18 -2.25 8.87
CA ALA A 250 11.29 -1.26 9.91
C ALA A 250 11.84 0.03 9.29
N GLN A 251 11.32 1.18 9.69
CA GLN A 251 11.73 2.49 9.21
C GLN A 251 11.81 3.46 10.37
N LEU A 252 12.88 4.24 10.40
CA LEU A 252 13.07 5.35 11.34
C LEU A 252 13.25 6.62 10.53
N ARG A 253 12.48 7.65 10.87
CA ARG A 253 12.59 8.98 10.29
C ARG A 253 12.65 10.03 11.39
N TRP A 254 13.72 10.81 11.38
CA TRP A 254 13.94 11.96 12.24
C TRP A 254 13.81 13.22 11.39
N GLU A 255 13.04 14.18 11.89
CA GLU A 255 12.80 15.46 11.25
C GLU A 255 13.06 16.58 12.25
N HIS A 256 13.81 17.60 11.81
CA HIS A 256 14.13 18.77 12.61
C HIS A 256 13.92 20.05 11.79
N ASN A 257 13.07 20.92 12.32
CA ASN A 257 12.58 22.15 11.68
C ASN A 257 12.93 23.34 12.58
N PRO A 258 14.20 23.80 12.61
CA PRO A 258 14.65 24.85 13.54
C PRO A 258 13.97 26.21 13.29
N ASN A 259 13.48 26.45 12.08
CA ASN A 259 12.74 27.64 11.68
C ASN A 259 11.80 27.32 10.50
N ALA A 260 11.05 28.32 10.03
CA ALA A 260 10.05 28.14 8.97
C ALA A 260 10.64 27.86 7.56
N THR A 261 11.95 28.05 7.37
CA THR A 261 12.61 27.94 6.05
C THR A 261 13.59 26.78 5.94
N GLU A 262 13.92 26.14 7.06
CA GLU A 262 14.91 25.06 7.12
C GLU A 262 14.26 23.80 7.68
N GLN A 263 14.44 22.70 6.97
CA GLN A 263 14.03 21.36 7.39
C GLN A 263 15.17 20.40 7.12
N THR A 264 15.53 19.61 8.13
CA THR A 264 16.47 18.50 7.99
C THR A 264 15.74 17.20 8.25
N VAL A 265 15.82 16.27 7.29
CA VAL A 265 15.24 14.93 7.41
C VAL A 265 16.34 13.88 7.32
N PHE A 266 16.36 12.98 8.30
CA PHE A 266 17.13 11.74 8.23
C PHE A 266 16.16 10.57 8.20
N GLN A 267 16.28 9.71 7.18
CA GLN A 267 15.45 8.53 7.06
C GLN A 267 16.32 7.31 6.79
N THR A 268 16.06 6.23 7.52
CA THR A 268 16.65 4.92 7.29
C THR A 268 15.56 3.85 7.37
N TYR A 269 15.72 2.78 6.60
CA TYR A 269 14.80 1.65 6.64
C TYR A 269 15.52 0.35 6.33
N PHE A 270 14.90 -0.73 6.79
CA PHE A 270 15.25 -2.10 6.50
C PHE A 270 14.00 -2.80 5.98
N SER A 271 14.14 -3.68 5.00
CA SER A 271 13.05 -4.51 4.49
C SER A 271 13.60 -5.89 4.16
N GLU A 272 12.83 -6.92 4.46
CA GLU A 272 13.19 -8.32 4.25
C GLU A 272 11.98 -9.04 3.68
N LEU A 273 12.11 -9.47 2.41
CA LEU A 273 11.16 -10.37 1.78
C LEU A 273 11.78 -11.78 1.70
N LYS A 274 11.06 -12.76 2.25
CA LYS A 274 11.32 -14.20 2.08
C LYS A 274 10.07 -14.81 1.46
N ALA A 275 10.13 -15.00 0.14
CA ALA A 275 9.07 -15.59 -0.69
C ALA A 275 9.57 -16.86 -1.39
#